data_AF-A0A166JUH5-F1
#
_entry.id   AF-A0A166JUH5-F1
#
_cell.length_a   1.000
_cell.length_b   1.000
_cell.length_c   1.000
_cell.angle_alpha   90.00
_cell.angle_beta   90.00
_cell.angle_gamma   90.00
#
_symmetry.space_group_name_H-M   'P 1'
#
loop_
_entity.id
_entity.type
_entity.pdbx_description
1 polymer ?
#
loop_
_entity_poly.entity_id
_entity_poly.type
_entity_poly.pdbx_seq_one_letter_code
_entity_poly.pdbx_strand_id
1 'polypeptide(L)'
;MDIKAVFFDLDGTLFTSTRGVATSTRKAIQELRQKDIFVGIATGRGPAFVMPLLEDLDLDFAVTYNGQYIFTPKEVIFQNPLEQKTLKKLMDYATENHSDISLGTAHGVNGSGLLKFGETRLASFLSGVLPSGTSGVARNSFKHVIRRVLPQNSKLADNEEEFIYQAMMVATRNETARLQEAFPELLVTRSNPYSVDLISESGGKLPGIQRLGERFGFNLEQVMCFGDSENDLTMISGVGYGIAMGNAVAEVKKVATYVTDTNNQDGIAKALAYHGLIHYSVEKDFVSKDQNFNKVKDFHRLMDGKTQEVPRAFPPTEAGFRADFKVEEIVEFLYASADGNQEKFTELVENLHQAVDKAADKVKSKEHKEDSLTGQVDAMIDLLYFTYGSLVLSGIDPYEIFNAVHQANMGKIFPDGRPHFDPVTHKVLKPEDWEEKFAPEGKIKKELERQKRVAAKKHKTK
;
A
#
# COMPACT_ATOMS: atom_id res chain seq x y z
N MET A 1 -5.29 -12.75 1.96
CA MET A 1 -4.32 -11.90 2.69
C MET A 1 -4.93 -11.61 4.04
N ASP A 2 -4.15 -11.68 5.12
CA ASP A 2 -4.66 -11.43 6.48
C ASP A 2 -4.10 -10.10 7.02
N ILE A 3 -4.32 -9.00 6.29
CA ILE A 3 -3.89 -7.67 6.72
C ILE A 3 -4.89 -7.17 7.76
N LYS A 4 -4.37 -6.75 8.92
CA LYS A 4 -5.15 -6.24 10.07
C LYS A 4 -4.94 -4.76 10.33
N ALA A 5 -3.83 -4.18 9.88
CA ALA A 5 -3.56 -2.76 10.02
C ALA A 5 -2.81 -2.17 8.83
N VAL A 6 -3.14 -0.93 8.49
CA VAL A 6 -2.46 -0.13 7.47
C VAL A 6 -1.93 1.16 8.10
N PHE A 7 -0.66 1.47 7.87
CA PHE A 7 -0.02 2.70 8.35
C PHE A 7 0.48 3.55 7.18
N PHE A 8 0.30 4.86 7.30
CA PHE A 8 0.81 5.83 6.34
C PHE A 8 1.81 6.78 6.99
N ASP A 9 2.97 6.99 6.36
CA ASP A 9 3.70 8.25 6.57
C ASP A 9 2.90 9.45 6.02
N LEU A 10 3.25 10.66 6.45
CA LEU A 10 2.60 11.89 6.04
C LEU A 10 3.22 12.56 4.82
N ASP A 11 4.41 13.14 4.97
CA ASP A 11 4.97 14.08 4.01
C ASP A 11 5.62 13.32 2.85
N GLY A 12 5.00 13.32 1.67
CA GLY A 12 5.47 12.53 0.52
C GLY A 12 4.74 11.20 0.36
N THR A 13 3.86 10.85 1.31
CA THR A 13 3.04 9.64 1.31
C THR A 13 1.55 9.97 1.36
N LEU A 14 0.98 10.25 2.54
CA LEU A 14 -0.45 10.56 2.69
C LEU A 14 -0.81 11.94 2.12
N PHE A 15 0.11 12.91 2.25
CA PHE A 15 -0.06 14.24 1.68
C PHE A 15 0.47 14.31 0.25
N THR A 16 -0.36 14.87 -0.63
CA THR A 16 0.03 15.26 -1.99
C THR A 16 0.91 16.52 -1.97
N SER A 17 1.43 16.92 -3.13
CA SER A 17 2.16 18.19 -3.30
C SER A 17 1.35 19.44 -2.91
N THR A 18 0.01 19.35 -2.90
CA THR A 18 -0.88 20.44 -2.47
C THR A 18 -1.20 20.40 -0.97
N ARG A 19 -0.54 19.53 -0.19
CA ARG A 19 -0.76 19.33 1.26
C ARG A 19 -2.16 18.82 1.61
N GLY A 20 -2.90 18.32 0.63
CA GLY A 20 -4.18 17.64 0.84
C GLY A 20 -4.00 16.13 0.87
N VAL A 21 -5.05 15.44 1.29
CA VAL A 21 -5.18 13.98 1.15
C VAL A 21 -6.03 13.72 -0.09
N ALA A 22 -5.52 12.90 -1.01
CA ALA A 22 -6.21 12.60 -2.27
C ALA A 22 -7.61 12.00 -2.01
N THR A 23 -8.58 12.37 -2.85
CA THR A 23 -9.96 11.85 -2.75
C THR A 23 -9.99 10.32 -2.83
N SER A 24 -9.17 9.73 -3.69
CA SER A 24 -8.97 8.28 -3.80
C SER A 24 -8.51 7.65 -2.47
N THR A 25 -7.60 8.32 -1.76
CA THR A 25 -7.07 7.85 -0.48
C THR A 25 -8.10 7.97 0.64
N ARG A 26 -8.90 9.04 0.66
CA ARG A 26 -10.03 9.18 1.59
C ARG A 26 -11.05 8.04 1.43
N LYS A 27 -11.41 7.72 0.18
CA LYS A 27 -12.28 6.58 -0.14
C LYS A 27 -11.66 5.25 0.30
N ALA A 28 -10.38 5.07 0.01
CA ALA A 28 -9.64 3.87 0.39
C ALA A 28 -9.65 3.63 1.92
N ILE A 29 -9.42 4.68 2.72
CA ILE A 29 -9.46 4.60 4.18
C ILE A 29 -10.83 4.12 4.66
N GLN A 30 -11.92 4.64 4.08
CA GLN A 30 -13.28 4.24 4.43
C GLN A 30 -13.55 2.76 4.08
N GLU A 31 -13.10 2.28 2.92
CA GLU A 31 -13.23 0.88 2.53
C GLU A 31 -12.41 -0.08 3.42
N LEU A 32 -11.21 0.32 3.84
CA LEU A 32 -10.41 -0.46 4.80
C LEU A 32 -11.16 -0.63 6.12
N ARG A 33 -11.76 0.45 6.63
CA ARG A 33 -12.50 0.42 7.89
C ARG A 33 -13.78 -0.42 7.81
N GLN A 34 -14.48 -0.40 6.68
CA GLN A 34 -15.63 -1.29 6.43
C GLN A 34 -15.24 -2.79 6.45
N LYS A 35 -13.95 -3.10 6.32
CA LYS A 35 -13.38 -4.45 6.39
C LYS A 35 -12.73 -4.77 7.73
N ASP A 36 -12.98 -3.95 8.76
CA ASP A 36 -12.40 -4.08 10.11
C ASP A 36 -10.85 -4.07 10.10
N ILE A 37 -10.25 -3.33 9.16
CA ILE A 37 -8.81 -3.10 9.10
C ILE A 37 -8.49 -1.79 9.81
N PHE A 38 -7.60 -1.84 10.81
CA PHE A 38 -7.15 -0.64 11.50
C PHE A 38 -6.35 0.26 10.57
N VAL A 39 -6.53 1.57 10.68
CA VAL A 39 -5.82 2.56 9.86
C VAL A 39 -5.15 3.58 10.77
N GLY A 40 -3.84 3.74 10.62
CA GLY A 40 -3.05 4.65 11.44
C GLY A 40 -2.02 5.48 10.68
N ILE A 41 -1.43 6.43 11.39
CA ILE A 41 -0.31 7.26 10.89
C ILE A 41 0.98 6.88 11.60
N ALA A 42 2.10 6.88 10.88
CA ALA A 42 3.44 6.76 11.46
C ALA A 42 4.34 7.89 10.95
N THR A 43 4.64 8.88 11.79
CA THR A 43 5.25 10.14 11.36
C THR A 43 6.25 10.73 12.37
N GLY A 44 7.18 11.55 11.86
CA GLY A 44 8.03 12.41 12.68
C GLY A 44 7.33 13.67 13.21
N ARG A 45 6.12 13.97 12.73
CA ARG A 45 5.32 15.11 13.21
C ARG A 45 4.75 14.85 14.61
N GLY A 46 4.43 15.92 15.33
CA GLY A 46 3.90 15.86 16.69
C GLY A 46 2.39 15.62 16.80
N PRO A 47 1.89 15.26 17.99
CA PRO A 47 0.49 14.90 18.22
C PRO A 47 -0.48 16.06 17.93
N ALA A 48 -0.12 17.30 18.26
CA ALA A 48 -0.96 18.48 18.00
C ALA A 48 -1.26 18.69 16.50
N PHE A 49 -0.29 18.36 15.62
CA PHE A 49 -0.48 18.42 14.18
C PHE A 49 -1.33 17.26 13.66
N VAL A 50 -1.19 16.08 14.27
CA VAL A 50 -1.75 14.81 13.78
C VAL A 50 -3.17 14.59 14.26
N MET A 51 -3.56 15.10 15.44
CA MET A 51 -4.90 14.91 16.01
C MET A 51 -6.03 15.38 15.07
N PRO A 52 -5.98 16.59 14.46
CA PRO A 52 -7.03 17.00 13.51
C PRO A 52 -7.14 16.09 12.28
N LEU A 53 -6.03 15.47 11.88
CA LEU A 53 -6.01 14.54 10.75
C LEU A 53 -6.63 13.19 11.10
N LEU A 54 -6.41 12.69 12.33
CA LEU A 54 -7.09 11.51 12.87
C LEU A 54 -8.60 11.72 12.88
N GLU A 55 -9.06 12.90 13.31
CA GLU A 55 -10.49 13.24 13.34
C GLU A 55 -11.07 13.39 11.91
N ASP A 56 -10.39 14.12 11.01
CA ASP A 56 -10.87 14.37 9.64
C ASP A 56 -10.95 13.10 8.76
N LEU A 57 -10.00 12.17 8.95
CA LEU A 57 -9.96 10.92 8.21
C LEU A 57 -10.59 9.75 8.97
N ASP A 58 -10.96 9.97 10.24
CA ASP A 58 -11.50 8.98 11.18
C ASP A 58 -10.56 7.75 11.27
N LEU A 59 -9.31 8.02 11.69
CA LEU A 59 -8.24 7.03 11.87
C LEU A 59 -8.16 6.53 13.31
N ASP A 60 -7.67 5.31 13.50
CA ASP A 60 -7.70 4.61 14.79
C ASP A 60 -6.61 5.08 15.76
N PHE A 61 -5.39 5.31 15.25
CA PHE A 61 -4.23 5.66 16.08
C PHE A 61 -3.11 6.35 15.29
N ALA A 62 -2.20 7.00 16.03
CA ALA A 62 -1.01 7.61 15.50
C ALA A 62 0.24 7.24 16.30
N VAL A 63 1.32 6.98 15.56
CA VAL A 63 2.70 6.89 16.03
C VAL A 63 3.38 8.20 15.64
N THR A 64 3.60 9.09 16.60
CA THR A 64 4.14 10.45 16.37
C THR A 64 5.52 10.63 16.98
N TYR A 65 6.21 11.69 16.56
CA TYR A 65 7.63 11.93 16.89
C TYR A 65 8.48 10.68 16.70
N ASN A 66 8.28 10.01 15.55
CA ASN A 66 8.96 8.78 15.20
C ASN A 66 8.88 7.71 16.30
N GLY A 67 7.72 7.54 16.96
CA GLY A 67 7.52 6.48 17.96
C GLY A 67 7.58 6.92 19.43
N GLN A 68 7.91 8.19 19.69
CA GLN A 68 8.05 8.70 21.05
C GLN A 68 6.73 9.05 21.72
N TYR A 69 5.67 9.24 20.94
CA TYR A 69 4.34 9.54 21.45
C TYR A 69 3.28 8.82 20.62
N ILE A 70 2.53 7.90 21.24
CA ILE A 70 1.56 7.03 20.56
C ILE A 70 0.20 7.22 21.21
N PHE A 71 -0.83 7.47 20.41
CA PHE A 71 -2.16 7.79 20.92
C PHE A 71 -3.26 7.35 19.95
N THR A 72 -4.46 7.23 20.51
CA THR A 72 -5.74 7.18 19.78
C THR A 72 -6.45 8.53 19.96
N PRO A 73 -7.53 8.81 19.24
CA PRO A 73 -8.36 9.99 19.52
C PRO A 73 -8.89 10.07 20.98
N LYS A 74 -8.85 8.98 21.75
CA LYS A 74 -9.43 8.90 23.09
C LYS A 74 -8.41 8.87 24.22
N GLU A 75 -7.23 8.32 23.97
CA GLU A 75 -6.23 8.09 25.01
C GLU A 75 -4.81 8.09 24.46
N VAL A 76 -3.85 8.43 25.33
CA VAL A 76 -2.42 8.25 25.06
C VAL A 76 -2.02 6.83 25.48
N ILE A 77 -1.45 6.08 24.55
CA ILE A 77 -1.04 4.68 24.75
C ILE A 77 0.38 4.60 25.30
N PHE A 78 1.29 5.43 24.77
CA PHE A 78 2.70 5.37 25.12
C PHE A 78 3.38 6.73 24.97
N GLN A 79 4.32 7.01 25.87
CA GLN A 79 5.12 8.24 25.89
C GLN A 79 6.56 7.88 26.26
N ASN A 80 7.53 8.47 25.57
CA ASN A 80 8.95 8.25 25.80
C ASN A 80 9.72 9.58 25.68
N PRO A 81 9.64 10.45 26.70
CA PRO A 81 10.32 11.72 26.68
C PRO A 81 11.84 11.55 26.76
N LEU A 82 12.57 12.49 26.16
CA LEU A 82 14.01 12.60 26.26
C LEU A 82 14.41 12.98 27.69
N GLU A 83 15.49 12.38 28.19
CA GLU A 83 16.02 12.70 29.51
C GLU A 83 16.50 14.15 29.59
N GLN A 84 16.19 14.83 30.69
CA GLN A 84 16.60 16.23 30.92
C GLN A 84 18.11 16.45 30.80
N LYS A 85 18.91 15.46 31.24
CA LYS A 85 20.37 15.50 31.09
C LYS A 85 20.80 15.52 29.62
N THR A 86 20.13 14.74 28.78
CA THR A 86 20.42 14.66 27.34
C THR A 86 19.94 15.89 26.61
N LEU A 87 18.76 16.41 26.95
CA LEU A 87 18.24 17.69 26.42
C LEU A 87 19.20 18.85 26.70
N LYS A 88 19.72 18.94 27.94
CA LYS A 88 20.71 19.96 28.28
C LYS A 88 21.96 19.86 27.40
N LYS A 89 22.53 18.66 27.23
CA LYS A 89 23.68 18.46 26.34
C LYS A 89 23.37 18.84 24.89
N LEU A 90 22.17 18.53 24.39
CA LEU A 90 21.73 18.91 23.03
C LEU A 90 21.66 20.42 22.87
N MET A 91 21.10 21.14 23.86
CA MET A 91 21.01 22.59 23.86
C MET A 91 22.40 23.24 23.94
N ASP A 92 23.28 22.71 24.78
CA ASP A 92 24.67 23.17 24.90
C ASP A 92 25.41 22.97 23.56
N TYR A 93 25.32 21.77 22.96
CA TYR A 93 25.90 21.46 21.66
C TYR A 93 25.35 22.37 20.55
N ALA A 94 24.03 22.60 20.51
CA ALA A 94 23.40 23.48 19.53
C ALA A 94 23.91 24.92 19.66
N THR A 95 24.08 25.40 20.89
CA THR A 95 24.62 26.74 21.20
C THR A 95 26.07 26.87 20.75
N GLU A 96 26.93 25.92 21.11
CA GLU A 96 28.35 25.88 20.76
C GLU A 96 28.58 25.80 19.24
N ASN A 97 27.76 25.02 18.55
CA ASN A 97 27.88 24.82 17.09
C ASN A 97 27.04 25.82 16.27
N HIS A 98 26.43 26.81 16.92
CA HIS A 98 25.54 27.79 16.29
C HIS A 98 24.47 27.15 15.38
N SER A 99 23.93 26.03 15.83
CA SER A 99 22.93 25.23 15.14
C SER A 99 21.54 25.54 15.70
N ASP A 100 20.55 25.67 14.81
CA ASP A 100 19.17 25.90 15.24
C ASP A 100 18.56 24.58 15.72
N ILE A 101 17.90 24.62 16.88
CA ILE A 101 17.22 23.49 17.51
C ILE A 101 15.75 23.81 17.82
N SER A 102 14.88 22.83 17.68
CA SER A 102 13.47 22.87 18.10
C SER A 102 13.13 21.63 18.92
N LEU A 103 12.23 21.79 19.89
CA LEU A 103 11.86 20.75 20.85
C LEU A 103 10.37 20.41 20.67
N GLY A 104 10.08 19.16 20.37
CA GLY A 104 8.73 18.63 20.20
C GLY A 104 8.11 18.21 21.52
N THR A 105 6.89 18.67 21.78
CA THR A 105 6.10 18.45 23.00
C THR A 105 4.73 17.86 22.65
N ALA A 106 3.95 17.45 23.65
CA ALA A 106 2.59 16.98 23.42
C ALA A 106 1.66 18.08 22.86
N HIS A 107 1.97 19.35 23.09
CA HIS A 107 1.14 20.48 22.67
C HIS A 107 1.63 21.19 21.40
N GLY A 108 2.73 20.72 20.81
CA GLY A 108 3.32 21.29 19.61
C GLY A 108 4.84 21.43 19.72
N VAL A 109 5.43 22.32 18.92
CA VAL A 109 6.88 22.52 18.90
C VAL A 109 7.26 23.84 19.57
N ASN A 110 8.11 23.76 20.60
CA ASN A 110 8.72 24.90 21.28
C ASN A 110 10.15 25.06 20.74
N GLY A 111 10.48 26.22 20.16
CA GLY A 111 11.64 26.29 19.26
C GLY A 111 11.84 27.64 18.57
N SER A 112 12.99 27.81 17.91
CA SER A 112 13.21 28.94 17.00
C SER A 112 12.12 28.98 15.92
N GLY A 113 11.65 30.19 15.56
CA GLY A 113 10.52 30.39 14.63
C GLY A 113 10.71 29.81 13.22
N LEU A 114 11.90 29.26 12.96
CA LEU A 114 12.35 28.68 11.70
C LEU A 114 11.63 27.37 11.33
N LEU A 115 11.10 26.65 12.32
CA LEU A 115 10.43 25.36 12.12
C LEU A 115 8.90 25.42 12.36
N LYS A 116 8.39 26.46 13.02
CA LYS A 116 6.99 26.90 12.81
C LYS A 116 6.74 27.21 11.31
N PHE A 117 7.81 27.58 10.60
CA PHE A 117 7.78 27.79 9.16
C PHE A 117 7.41 26.52 8.37
N GLY A 118 7.89 25.33 8.80
CA GLY A 118 7.61 24.03 8.19
C GLY A 118 6.19 23.49 8.45
N GLU A 119 5.45 24.15 9.34
CA GLU A 119 4.00 23.97 9.55
C GLU A 119 3.17 25.00 8.77
N THR A 120 3.77 26.12 8.32
CA THR A 120 3.10 27.15 7.50
C THR A 120 3.24 26.95 5.99
N ARG A 121 2.30 27.52 5.24
CA ARG A 121 2.21 27.53 3.76
C ARG A 121 3.46 28.06 3.02
N LEU A 122 4.41 28.72 3.70
CA LEU A 122 5.54 29.43 3.07
C LEU A 122 6.81 28.56 2.87
N ALA A 123 7.02 27.49 3.65
CA ALA A 123 8.22 26.64 3.55
C ALA A 123 8.35 25.87 2.24
N SER A 124 7.23 25.37 1.71
CA SER A 124 7.20 24.59 0.46
C SER A 124 7.40 25.45 -0.79
N PHE A 125 7.11 26.75 -0.70
CA PHE A 125 7.36 27.70 -1.78
C PHE A 125 8.88 27.87 -2.01
N LEU A 126 9.69 27.88 -0.95
CA LEU A 126 11.14 28.06 -1.05
C LEU A 126 11.87 26.79 -1.51
N SER A 127 11.34 25.58 -1.28
CA SER A 127 11.93 24.35 -1.80
C SER A 127 11.80 24.21 -3.32
N GLY A 128 10.77 24.80 -3.93
CA GLY A 128 10.58 24.81 -5.40
C GLY A 128 11.40 25.87 -6.14
N VAL A 129 12.01 26.81 -5.43
CA VAL A 129 12.76 27.95 -6.00
C VAL A 129 14.28 27.73 -5.95
N LEU A 130 14.75 26.64 -5.34
CA LEU A 130 16.18 26.37 -5.18
C LEU A 130 16.74 25.50 -6.34
N PRO A 131 17.64 26.05 -7.19
CA PRO A 131 18.21 25.31 -8.30
C PRO A 131 19.13 24.18 -7.82
N SER A 132 18.92 22.98 -8.39
CA SER A 132 19.76 21.80 -8.20
C SER A 132 21.07 21.95 -8.96
N GLY A 133 22.00 22.75 -8.43
CA GLY A 133 23.33 22.90 -9.02
C GLY A 133 24.10 24.12 -8.51
N THR A 134 24.82 23.94 -7.40
CA THR A 134 26.09 24.59 -6.97
C THR A 134 26.19 24.50 -5.45
N SER A 135 26.97 23.52 -4.97
CA SER A 135 27.00 23.04 -3.58
C SER A 135 27.59 24.03 -2.55
N GLY A 136 28.32 25.06 -2.97
CA GLY A 136 28.94 26.04 -2.06
C GLY A 136 28.09 27.28 -1.78
N VAL A 137 27.50 27.88 -2.83
CA VAL A 137 26.80 29.16 -2.75
C VAL A 137 25.38 28.98 -2.20
N ALA A 138 24.67 27.93 -2.61
CA ALA A 138 23.35 27.60 -2.08
C ALA A 138 23.37 27.36 -0.57
N ARG A 139 24.46 26.77 -0.03
CA ARG A 139 24.65 26.49 1.40
C ARG A 139 24.76 27.76 2.24
N ASN A 140 25.59 28.72 1.79
CA ASN A 140 25.77 29.99 2.50
C ASN A 140 24.57 30.92 2.33
N SER A 141 23.95 30.93 1.14
CA SER A 141 22.74 31.70 0.86
C SER A 141 21.54 31.20 1.65
N PHE A 142 21.35 29.88 1.80
CA PHE A 142 20.30 29.32 2.64
C PHE A 142 20.54 29.69 4.12
N LYS A 143 21.73 29.45 4.68
CA LYS A 143 22.08 29.86 6.06
C LYS A 143 21.90 31.38 6.29
N HIS A 144 22.24 32.23 5.32
CA HIS A 144 22.10 33.70 5.44
C HIS A 144 20.67 34.20 5.29
N VAL A 145 19.89 33.67 4.33
CA VAL A 145 18.48 34.04 4.12
C VAL A 145 17.65 33.63 5.33
N ILE A 146 17.89 32.43 5.85
CA ILE A 146 17.23 31.88 7.03
C ILE A 146 17.52 32.73 8.29
N ARG A 147 18.79 33.10 8.54
CA ARG A 147 19.20 33.94 9.69
C ARG A 147 18.68 35.38 9.64
N ARG A 148 18.41 35.93 8.46
CA ARG A 148 17.96 37.33 8.31
C ARG A 148 16.48 37.54 8.60
N VAL A 149 15.68 36.46 8.59
CA VAL A 149 14.22 36.55 8.60
C VAL A 149 13.61 36.27 9.98
N LEU A 150 14.31 35.60 10.91
CA LEU A 150 13.71 35.19 12.19
C LEU A 150 14.71 35.30 13.37
N PRO A 151 14.47 36.18 14.36
CA PRO A 151 15.33 36.29 15.54
C PRO A 151 15.19 35.09 16.48
N GLN A 152 16.28 34.75 17.16
CA GLN A 152 16.31 33.73 18.20
C GLN A 152 15.45 34.14 19.40
N ASN A 153 14.50 33.30 19.80
CA ASN A 153 13.93 33.40 21.14
C ASN A 153 14.74 32.52 22.09
N SER A 154 15.39 33.16 23.06
CA SER A 154 16.29 32.56 24.06
C SER A 154 15.58 31.82 25.20
N LYS A 155 14.26 31.64 25.13
CA LYS A 155 13.45 30.95 26.15
C LYS A 155 12.95 29.62 25.62
N LEU A 156 13.86 28.67 25.45
CA LEU A 156 13.56 27.34 24.90
C LEU A 156 13.16 26.30 25.96
N ALA A 157 13.31 26.62 27.26
CA ALA A 157 13.06 25.69 28.36
C ALA A 157 12.75 26.37 29.71
N ASP A 158 11.94 27.44 29.74
CA ASP A 158 11.60 28.11 31.02
C ASP A 158 10.53 27.36 31.84
N ASN A 159 9.91 26.30 31.30
CA ASN A 159 8.96 25.44 32.02
C ASN A 159 9.60 24.07 32.27
N GLU A 160 10.14 23.86 33.48
CA GLU A 160 10.72 22.57 33.92
C GLU A 160 9.72 21.39 33.91
N GLU A 161 8.41 21.66 33.75
CA GLU A 161 7.34 20.67 33.80
C GLU A 161 6.95 20.06 32.44
N GLU A 162 7.45 20.58 31.30
CA GLU A 162 7.03 20.10 29.98
C GLU A 162 7.94 19.00 29.43
N PHE A 163 7.36 17.84 29.11
CA PHE A 163 8.07 16.72 28.50
C PHE A 163 8.40 16.97 27.03
N ILE A 164 9.68 16.78 26.68
CA ILE A 164 10.16 16.85 25.30
C ILE A 164 10.32 15.44 24.74
N TYR A 165 9.72 15.17 23.58
CA TYR A 165 9.73 13.85 22.94
C TYR A 165 10.73 13.75 21.79
N GLN A 166 11.04 14.86 21.12
CA GLN A 166 11.94 14.89 19.97
C GLN A 166 12.68 16.22 19.93
N ALA A 167 13.97 16.19 19.61
CA ALA A 167 14.74 17.39 19.27
C ALA A 167 14.99 17.40 17.76
N MET A 168 14.74 18.52 17.11
CA MET A 168 14.94 18.71 15.67
C MET A 168 16.06 19.70 15.45
N MET A 169 17.05 19.33 14.63
CA MET A 169 18.20 20.18 14.32
C MET A 169 18.38 20.35 12.82
N VAL A 170 18.75 21.55 12.39
CA VAL A 170 19.19 21.80 11.01
C VAL A 170 20.56 21.17 10.82
N ALA A 171 20.65 20.14 10.00
CA ALA A 171 21.88 19.40 9.75
C ALA A 171 21.90 18.82 8.32
N THR A 172 23.00 19.06 7.62
CA THR A 172 23.29 18.41 6.34
C THR A 172 23.62 16.93 6.51
N ARG A 173 23.60 16.16 5.42
CA ARG A 173 23.98 14.73 5.46
C ARG A 173 25.34 14.49 6.11
N ASN A 174 26.34 15.30 5.77
CA ASN A 174 27.70 15.18 6.32
C ASN A 174 27.77 15.46 7.84
N GLU A 175 26.84 16.25 8.38
CA GLU A 175 26.76 16.57 9.81
C GLU A 175 26.02 15.49 10.62
N THR A 176 25.20 14.65 9.97
CA THR A 176 24.46 13.54 10.62
C THR A 176 25.38 12.60 11.40
N ALA A 177 26.50 12.19 10.80
CA ALA A 177 27.44 11.26 11.42
C ALA A 177 28.05 11.85 12.71
N ARG A 178 28.37 13.15 12.70
CA ARG A 178 28.90 13.84 13.88
C ARG A 178 27.88 13.92 15.01
N LEU A 179 26.60 14.15 14.66
CA LEU A 179 25.52 14.15 15.65
C LEU A 179 25.32 12.76 16.26
N GLN A 180 25.37 11.71 15.44
CA GLN A 180 25.26 10.33 15.93
C GLN A 180 26.45 9.93 16.81
N GLU A 181 27.67 10.39 16.49
CA GLU A 181 28.87 10.19 17.32
C GLU A 181 28.83 10.99 18.63
N ALA A 182 28.30 12.22 18.60
CA ALA A 182 28.19 13.08 19.78
C ALA A 182 27.10 12.62 20.76
N PHE A 183 26.04 11.98 20.24
CA PHE A 183 24.89 11.51 20.99
C PHE A 183 24.60 10.04 20.68
N PRO A 184 25.50 9.10 21.04
CA PRO A 184 25.32 7.68 20.78
C PRO A 184 24.09 7.09 21.49
N GLU A 185 23.59 7.74 22.54
CA GLU A 185 22.36 7.37 23.25
C GLU A 185 21.06 7.76 22.52
N LEU A 186 21.16 8.52 21.42
CA LEU A 186 20.02 8.97 20.63
C LEU A 186 20.00 8.28 19.27
N LEU A 187 18.79 8.05 18.78
CA LEU A 187 18.57 7.66 17.40
C LEU A 187 18.41 8.92 16.55
N VAL A 188 19.28 9.09 15.55
CA VAL A 188 19.20 10.18 14.58
C VAL A 188 18.46 9.71 13.34
N THR A 189 17.29 10.31 13.06
CA THR A 189 16.47 9.97 11.88
C THR A 189 16.38 11.15 10.92
N ARG A 190 16.10 10.86 9.64
CA ARG A 190 16.07 11.86 8.58
C ARG A 190 14.88 11.63 7.64
N SER A 191 14.02 12.63 7.52
CA SER A 191 12.94 12.67 6.52
C SER A 191 13.27 13.56 5.32
N ASN A 192 14.28 14.45 5.45
CA ASN A 192 14.65 15.40 4.40
C ASN A 192 16.15 15.77 4.41
N PRO A 193 16.70 16.38 3.34
CA PRO A 193 18.12 16.69 3.25
C PRO A 193 18.68 17.74 4.24
N TYR A 194 17.81 18.48 4.94
CA TYR A 194 18.21 19.70 5.65
C TYR A 194 18.10 19.62 7.17
N SER A 195 17.38 18.63 7.70
CA SER A 195 17.15 18.47 9.13
C SER A 195 17.24 17.01 9.56
N VAL A 196 17.50 16.83 10.86
CA VAL A 196 17.46 15.55 11.53
C VAL A 196 16.57 15.64 12.76
N ASP A 197 15.93 14.52 13.06
CA ASP A 197 15.18 14.32 14.29
C ASP A 197 16.01 13.44 15.22
N LEU A 198 16.26 13.90 16.44
CA LEU A 198 16.90 13.14 17.50
C LEU A 198 15.83 12.68 18.50
N ILE A 199 15.75 11.37 18.67
CA ILE A 199 14.79 10.68 19.55
C ILE A 199 15.52 9.68 20.45
N SER A 200 14.84 9.12 21.45
CA SER A 200 15.42 8.03 22.24
C SER A 200 15.76 6.83 21.36
N GLU A 201 16.84 6.13 21.68
CA GLU A 201 17.25 4.89 21.00
C GLU A 201 16.13 3.83 20.94
N SER A 202 15.29 3.76 21.97
CA SER A 202 14.14 2.84 22.05
C SER A 202 12.92 3.25 21.22
N GLY A 203 13.02 4.38 20.51
CA GLY A 203 12.02 4.93 19.61
C GLY A 203 12.00 4.26 18.24
N GLY A 204 11.49 5.00 17.26
CA GLY A 204 11.30 4.57 15.88
C GLY A 204 9.85 4.26 15.52
N LYS A 205 9.51 4.45 14.24
CA LYS A 205 8.15 4.17 13.72
C LYS A 205 7.77 2.69 13.88
N LEU A 206 8.67 1.76 13.52
CA LEU A 206 8.40 0.32 13.61
C LEU A 206 8.15 -0.16 15.06
N PRO A 207 8.99 0.17 16.06
CA PRO A 207 8.68 -0.16 17.45
C PRO A 207 7.36 0.45 17.94
N GLY A 208 6.96 1.63 17.44
CA GLY A 208 5.67 2.21 17.75
C GLY A 208 4.49 1.41 17.17
N ILE A 209 4.61 0.98 15.91
CA ILE A 209 3.65 0.09 15.24
C ILE A 209 3.53 -1.25 15.99
N GLN A 210 4.65 -1.82 16.43
CA GLN A 210 4.66 -3.07 17.19
C GLN A 210 3.88 -2.95 18.51
N ARG A 211 4.06 -1.85 19.26
CA ARG A 211 3.30 -1.59 20.51
C ARG A 211 1.80 -1.50 20.26
N LEU A 212 1.39 -0.90 19.13
CA LEU A 212 -0.01 -0.89 18.73
C LEU A 212 -0.50 -2.31 18.41
N GLY A 213 0.31 -3.12 17.73
CA GLY A 213 0.00 -4.53 17.48
C GLY A 213 -0.24 -5.34 18.76
N GLU A 214 0.61 -5.15 19.78
CA GLU A 214 0.45 -5.75 21.11
C GLU A 214 -0.86 -5.34 21.80
N ARG A 215 -1.30 -4.08 21.60
CA ARG A 215 -2.53 -3.53 22.20
C ARG A 215 -3.79 -3.95 21.45
N PHE A 216 -3.75 -3.97 20.12
CA PHE A 216 -4.92 -4.14 19.24
C PHE A 216 -5.02 -5.54 18.61
N GLY A 217 -4.07 -6.44 18.89
CA GLY A 217 -4.15 -7.84 18.53
C GLY A 217 -3.76 -8.15 17.08
N PHE A 218 -2.75 -7.44 16.54
CA PHE A 218 -2.14 -7.76 15.26
C PHE A 218 -0.63 -7.90 15.38
N ASN A 219 -0.01 -8.69 14.52
CA ASN A 219 1.44 -8.81 14.43
C ASN A 219 2.00 -8.07 13.20
N LEU A 220 3.33 -7.89 13.12
CA LEU A 220 3.95 -7.13 12.03
C LEU A 220 3.77 -7.79 10.65
N GLU A 221 3.60 -9.11 10.57
CA GLU A 221 3.32 -9.80 9.28
C GLU A 221 1.94 -9.46 8.71
N GLN A 222 1.01 -9.03 9.56
CA GLN A 222 -0.34 -8.59 9.20
C GLN A 222 -0.44 -7.08 8.95
N VAL A 223 0.69 -6.36 8.90
CA VAL A 223 0.74 -4.90 8.72
C VAL A 223 1.17 -4.52 7.32
N MET A 224 0.50 -3.50 6.75
CA MET A 224 0.93 -2.79 5.56
C MET A 224 1.38 -1.37 5.91
N CYS A 225 2.57 -0.96 5.46
CA CYS A 225 3.11 0.38 5.70
C CYS A 225 3.41 1.07 4.38
N PHE A 226 3.08 2.36 4.28
CA PHE A 226 3.44 3.23 3.16
C PHE A 226 4.45 4.29 3.60
N GLY A 227 5.47 4.51 2.80
CA GLY A 227 6.51 5.50 3.08
C GLY A 227 7.33 5.88 1.85
N ASP A 228 8.13 6.93 1.97
CA ASP A 228 8.91 7.47 0.86
C ASP A 228 10.33 7.95 1.22
N SER A 229 10.64 8.12 2.50
CA SER A 229 11.88 8.74 2.97
C SER A 229 12.69 7.83 3.92
N GLU A 230 13.91 8.26 4.29
CA GLU A 230 14.85 7.41 5.03
C GLU A 230 14.36 6.97 6.40
N ASN A 231 13.59 7.80 7.11
CA ASN A 231 13.01 7.43 8.39
C ASN A 231 11.86 6.41 8.27
N ASP A 232 11.46 6.05 7.04
CA ASP A 232 10.49 4.98 6.77
C ASP A 232 11.15 3.62 6.57
N LEU A 233 12.46 3.57 6.30
CA LEU A 233 13.18 2.33 5.94
C LEU A 233 12.92 1.17 6.89
N THR A 234 12.96 1.44 8.20
CA THR A 234 12.75 0.41 9.23
C THR A 234 11.30 -0.07 9.26
N MET A 235 10.31 0.81 9.11
CA MET A 235 8.91 0.36 9.08
C MET A 235 8.55 -0.35 7.78
N ILE A 236 9.15 0.03 6.64
CA ILE A 236 8.89 -0.61 5.35
C ILE A 236 9.51 -2.01 5.31
N SER A 237 10.75 -2.17 5.77
CA SER A 237 11.42 -3.48 5.80
C SER A 237 10.94 -4.40 6.94
N GLY A 238 10.38 -3.84 8.00
CA GLY A 238 10.01 -4.58 9.22
C GLY A 238 8.59 -5.11 9.29
N VAL A 239 7.75 -4.86 8.27
CA VAL A 239 6.34 -5.33 8.23
C VAL A 239 6.12 -6.32 7.08
N GLY A 240 5.00 -7.05 7.13
CA GLY A 240 4.65 -8.04 6.10
C GLY A 240 4.46 -7.41 4.71
N TYR A 241 3.96 -6.18 4.64
CA TYR A 241 3.68 -5.48 3.39
C TYR A 241 4.23 -4.04 3.40
N GLY A 242 5.55 -3.90 3.19
CA GLY A 242 6.19 -2.60 3.03
C GLY A 242 5.99 -2.04 1.62
N ILE A 243 5.36 -0.86 1.50
CA ILE A 243 5.05 -0.20 0.22
C ILE A 243 5.85 1.10 0.08
N ALA A 244 6.69 1.18 -0.94
CA ALA A 244 7.36 2.42 -1.30
C ALA A 244 6.50 3.25 -2.26
N MET A 245 6.35 4.54 -1.99
CA MET A 245 5.70 5.47 -2.93
C MET A 245 6.55 5.66 -4.19
N GLY A 246 5.92 6.04 -5.30
CA GLY A 246 6.64 6.27 -6.57
C GLY A 246 7.68 7.41 -6.48
N ASN A 247 7.47 8.37 -5.59
CA ASN A 247 8.40 9.46 -5.27
C ASN A 247 9.44 9.09 -4.18
N ALA A 248 9.46 7.85 -3.71
CA ALA A 248 10.38 7.41 -2.67
C ALA A 248 11.85 7.41 -3.11
N VAL A 249 12.75 7.59 -2.14
CA VAL A 249 14.20 7.42 -2.35
C VAL A 249 14.55 5.99 -2.72
N ALA A 250 15.68 5.81 -3.42
CA ALA A 250 16.06 4.52 -4.00
C ALA A 250 16.24 3.43 -2.93
N GLU A 251 16.75 3.80 -1.76
CA GLU A 251 16.97 2.93 -0.61
C GLU A 251 15.66 2.35 -0.09
N VAL A 252 14.59 3.15 -0.04
CA VAL A 252 13.25 2.70 0.41
C VAL A 252 12.63 1.76 -0.62
N LYS A 253 12.74 2.07 -1.90
CA LYS A 253 12.25 1.19 -2.99
C LYS A 253 12.93 -0.17 -3.00
N LYS A 254 14.22 -0.23 -2.68
CA LYS A 254 15.00 -1.49 -2.66
C LYS A 254 14.52 -2.47 -1.60
N VAL A 255 14.02 -1.99 -0.46
CA VAL A 255 13.59 -2.83 0.66
C VAL A 255 12.08 -3.06 0.69
N ALA A 256 11.31 -2.35 -0.14
CA ALA A 256 9.87 -2.49 -0.20
C ALA A 256 9.46 -3.79 -0.91
N THR A 257 8.36 -4.36 -0.44
CA THR A 257 7.70 -5.52 -1.06
C THR A 257 6.97 -5.14 -2.35
N TYR A 258 6.57 -3.87 -2.49
CA TYR A 258 5.93 -3.32 -3.67
C TYR A 258 6.24 -1.82 -3.80
N VAL A 259 6.43 -1.36 -5.03
CA VAL A 259 6.59 0.07 -5.35
C VAL A 259 5.34 0.53 -6.11
N THR A 260 4.63 1.51 -5.55
CA THR A 260 3.42 2.06 -6.15
C THR A 260 3.70 3.37 -6.88
N ASP A 261 2.65 4.00 -7.41
CA ASP A 261 2.72 5.34 -8.01
C ASP A 261 3.01 6.43 -6.97
N THR A 262 3.27 7.66 -7.44
CA THR A 262 3.55 8.80 -6.54
C THR A 262 2.34 9.17 -5.69
N ASN A 263 2.58 9.89 -4.58
CA ASN A 263 1.54 10.54 -3.79
C ASN A 263 0.62 11.49 -4.60
N ASN A 264 1.05 11.97 -5.77
CA ASN A 264 0.26 12.82 -6.66
C ASN A 264 -0.51 12.04 -7.74
N GLN A 265 -0.38 10.72 -7.77
CA GLN A 265 -0.98 9.85 -8.80
C GLN A 265 -1.70 8.65 -8.18
N ASP A 266 -2.39 8.90 -7.06
CA ASP A 266 -3.23 7.91 -6.37
C ASP A 266 -2.48 6.64 -5.90
N GLY A 267 -1.17 6.77 -5.63
CA GLY A 267 -0.30 5.64 -5.29
C GLY A 267 -0.81 4.77 -4.13
N ILE A 268 -1.37 5.39 -3.08
CA ILE A 268 -1.96 4.64 -1.95
C ILE A 268 -3.13 3.78 -2.42
N ALA A 269 -4.11 4.39 -3.10
CA ALA A 269 -5.31 3.68 -3.52
C ALA A 269 -4.99 2.57 -4.54
N LYS A 270 -4.05 2.83 -5.47
CA LYS A 270 -3.58 1.82 -6.44
C LYS A 270 -2.92 0.63 -5.76
N ALA A 271 -2.05 0.86 -4.77
CA ALA A 271 -1.42 -0.23 -4.02
C ALA A 271 -2.44 -1.03 -3.21
N LEU A 272 -3.35 -0.37 -2.50
CA LEU A 272 -4.40 -1.04 -1.74
C LEU A 272 -5.28 -1.91 -2.65
N ALA A 273 -5.63 -1.42 -3.85
CA ALA A 273 -6.37 -2.20 -4.83
C ALA A 273 -5.55 -3.33 -5.44
N TYR A 274 -4.27 -3.11 -5.72
CA TYR A 274 -3.32 -4.14 -6.15
C TYR A 274 -3.30 -5.33 -5.19
N HIS A 275 -3.31 -5.04 -3.88
CA HIS A 275 -3.36 -6.07 -2.83
C HIS A 275 -4.78 -6.60 -2.54
N GLY A 276 -5.79 -6.16 -3.29
CA GLY A 276 -7.19 -6.59 -3.14
C GLY A 276 -7.88 -6.06 -1.88
N LEU A 277 -7.32 -5.03 -1.24
CA LEU A 277 -7.86 -4.44 -0.01
C LEU A 277 -9.01 -3.48 -0.26
N ILE A 278 -9.05 -2.83 -1.42
CA ILE A 278 -10.12 -1.89 -1.81
C ILE A 278 -10.45 -2.08 -3.29
N HIS A 279 -11.52 -1.43 -3.77
CA HIS A 279 -11.75 -1.23 -5.19
C HIS A 279 -11.22 0.15 -5.63
N TYR A 280 -10.43 0.22 -6.69
CA TYR A 280 -9.93 1.49 -7.20
C TYR A 280 -10.79 2.01 -8.34
N SER A 281 -11.81 2.82 -8.05
CA SER A 281 -12.66 3.48 -9.06
C SER A 281 -12.22 4.93 -9.35
N VAL A 282 -12.13 5.32 -10.62
CA VAL A 282 -12.06 6.73 -11.05
C VAL A 282 -13.48 7.29 -11.06
N GLU A 283 -13.69 8.59 -10.80
CA GLU A 283 -15.03 9.21 -10.58
C GLU A 283 -16.08 8.99 -11.69
N LYS A 284 -15.70 8.50 -12.87
CA LYS A 284 -16.60 8.18 -13.98
C LYS A 284 -16.92 6.69 -14.14
N ASP A 285 -16.38 5.85 -13.27
CA ASP A 285 -16.50 4.40 -13.40
C ASP A 285 -17.74 3.87 -12.71
N PHE A 286 -18.42 2.92 -13.36
CA PHE A 286 -19.46 2.12 -12.70
C PHE A 286 -18.82 1.10 -11.74
N VAL A 287 -19.42 0.91 -10.56
CA VAL A 287 -19.00 -0.08 -9.57
C VAL A 287 -20.09 -1.14 -9.44
N SER A 288 -19.73 -2.41 -9.63
CA SER A 288 -20.67 -3.53 -9.49
C SER A 288 -20.95 -3.84 -8.03
N LYS A 289 -22.10 -4.44 -7.75
CA LYS A 289 -22.37 -5.07 -6.44
C LYS A 289 -21.59 -6.38 -6.26
N ASP A 290 -21.14 -6.98 -7.35
CA ASP A 290 -20.28 -8.16 -7.33
C ASP A 290 -18.82 -7.75 -7.11
N GLN A 291 -18.25 -8.15 -5.97
CA GLN A 291 -16.87 -7.85 -5.63
C GLN A 291 -15.85 -8.56 -6.53
N ASN A 292 -16.17 -9.75 -7.04
CA ASN A 292 -15.27 -10.49 -7.94
C ASN A 292 -15.19 -9.80 -9.29
N PHE A 293 -16.31 -9.24 -9.78
CA PHE A 293 -16.31 -8.36 -10.95
C PHE A 293 -15.39 -7.15 -10.74
N ASN A 294 -15.51 -6.46 -9.61
CA ASN A 294 -14.71 -5.28 -9.32
C ASN A 294 -13.20 -5.59 -9.23
N LYS A 295 -12.81 -6.73 -8.66
CA LYS A 295 -11.42 -7.22 -8.66
C LYS A 295 -10.90 -7.45 -10.08
N VAL A 296 -11.69 -8.10 -10.94
CA VAL A 296 -11.31 -8.32 -12.34
C VAL A 296 -11.25 -7.01 -13.12
N LYS A 297 -12.11 -6.04 -12.78
CA LYS A 297 -12.04 -4.68 -13.32
C LYS A 297 -10.74 -3.98 -12.91
N ASP A 298 -10.32 -4.10 -11.66
CA ASP A 298 -9.05 -3.54 -11.18
C ASP A 298 -7.84 -4.19 -11.88
N PHE A 299 -7.89 -5.51 -12.08
CA PHE A 299 -6.90 -6.21 -12.90
C PHE A 299 -6.83 -5.65 -14.31
N HIS A 300 -7.95 -5.55 -15.03
CA HIS A 300 -7.96 -5.01 -16.40
C HIS A 300 -7.55 -3.54 -16.45
N ARG A 301 -7.87 -2.74 -15.43
CA ARG A 301 -7.38 -1.37 -15.32
C ARG A 301 -5.86 -1.32 -15.19
N LEU A 302 -5.30 -2.19 -14.36
CA LEU A 302 -3.86 -2.25 -14.16
C LEU A 302 -3.14 -2.79 -15.40
N MET A 303 -3.71 -3.80 -16.05
CA MET A 303 -3.08 -4.50 -17.17
C MET A 303 -3.26 -3.75 -18.51
N ASP A 304 -4.48 -3.28 -18.77
CA ASP A 304 -4.88 -2.69 -20.05
C ASP A 304 -4.94 -1.15 -20.00
N GLY A 305 -4.74 -0.56 -18.81
CA GLY A 305 -4.78 0.88 -18.54
C GLY A 305 -6.18 1.50 -18.50
N LYS A 306 -7.20 0.82 -19.05
CA LYS A 306 -8.59 1.29 -19.06
C LYS A 306 -9.59 0.14 -19.05
N THR A 307 -10.81 0.44 -18.66
CA THR A 307 -11.93 -0.49 -18.64
C THR A 307 -13.10 0.06 -19.46
N GLN A 308 -14.03 -0.82 -19.84
CA GLN A 308 -15.22 -0.43 -20.58
C GLN A 308 -16.34 -0.04 -19.59
N GLU A 309 -16.82 1.19 -19.69
CA GLU A 309 -17.87 1.72 -18.79
C GLU A 309 -19.28 1.70 -19.41
N VAL A 310 -19.37 1.51 -20.72
CA VAL A 310 -20.63 1.38 -21.46
C VAL A 310 -20.70 -0.02 -22.10
N PRO A 311 -21.78 -0.79 -21.91
CA PRO A 311 -21.92 -2.11 -22.54
C PRO A 311 -21.68 -2.03 -24.06
N ARG A 312 -20.85 -2.95 -24.58
CA ARG A 312 -20.58 -3.09 -26.01
C ARG A 312 -20.47 -4.55 -26.37
N ALA A 313 -20.86 -4.89 -27.59
CA ALA A 313 -20.54 -6.20 -28.15
C ALA A 313 -19.04 -6.28 -28.48
N PHE A 314 -18.46 -7.46 -28.32
CA PHE A 314 -17.15 -7.76 -28.89
C PHE A 314 -17.27 -7.94 -30.41
N PRO A 315 -16.37 -7.32 -31.19
CA PRO A 315 -16.15 -7.72 -32.58
C PRO A 315 -15.80 -9.21 -32.68
N PRO A 316 -16.09 -9.89 -33.80
CA PRO A 316 -15.86 -11.33 -33.95
C PRO A 316 -14.44 -11.79 -33.59
N THR A 317 -13.42 -11.02 -33.98
CA THR A 317 -12.01 -11.33 -33.67
C THR A 317 -11.73 -11.29 -32.17
N GLU A 318 -12.19 -10.25 -31.47
CA GLU A 318 -12.02 -10.14 -30.02
C GLU A 318 -12.82 -11.24 -29.29
N ALA A 319 -14.04 -11.53 -29.76
CA ALA A 319 -14.84 -12.63 -29.21
C ALA A 319 -14.13 -13.98 -29.35
N GLY A 320 -13.44 -14.21 -30.49
CA GLY A 320 -12.58 -15.36 -30.73
C GLY A 320 -11.47 -15.48 -29.68
N PHE A 321 -10.67 -14.43 -29.47
CA PHE A 321 -9.62 -14.44 -28.43
C PHE A 321 -10.18 -14.71 -27.03
N ARG A 322 -11.34 -14.13 -26.70
CA ARG A 322 -12.01 -14.38 -25.43
C ARG A 322 -12.52 -15.82 -25.30
N ALA A 323 -12.84 -16.50 -26.41
CA ALA A 323 -13.22 -17.91 -26.41
C ALA A 323 -11.99 -18.81 -26.28
N ASP A 324 -10.89 -18.52 -26.98
CA ASP A 324 -9.64 -19.28 -26.93
C ASP A 324 -9.09 -19.37 -25.50
N PHE A 325 -9.10 -18.26 -24.76
CA PHE A 325 -8.72 -18.25 -23.34
C PHE A 325 -9.57 -19.19 -22.48
N LYS A 326 -10.84 -19.44 -22.83
CA LYS A 326 -11.69 -20.38 -22.08
C LYS A 326 -11.46 -21.83 -22.51
N VAL A 327 -11.16 -22.06 -23.78
CA VAL A 327 -10.89 -23.41 -24.30
C VAL A 327 -9.66 -24.01 -23.61
N GLU A 328 -8.63 -23.22 -23.40
CA GLU A 328 -7.43 -23.64 -22.66
C GLU A 328 -7.77 -24.12 -21.24
N GLU A 329 -8.53 -23.33 -20.48
CA GLU A 329 -8.96 -23.70 -19.12
C GLU A 329 -9.84 -24.97 -19.11
N ILE A 330 -10.66 -25.17 -20.14
CA ILE A 330 -11.45 -26.41 -20.31
C ILE A 330 -10.51 -27.60 -20.55
N VAL A 331 -9.51 -27.46 -21.41
CA VAL A 331 -8.52 -28.51 -21.70
C VAL A 331 -7.69 -28.82 -20.45
N GLU A 332 -7.27 -27.82 -19.68
CA GLU A 332 -6.58 -28.01 -18.41
C GLU A 332 -7.46 -28.73 -17.37
N PHE A 333 -8.75 -28.39 -17.29
CA PHE A 333 -9.71 -29.10 -16.45
C PHE A 333 -9.84 -30.59 -16.83
N LEU A 334 -9.89 -30.90 -18.13
CA LEU A 334 -9.92 -32.28 -18.62
C LEU A 334 -8.62 -33.02 -18.33
N TYR A 335 -7.46 -32.35 -18.50
CA TYR A 335 -6.16 -32.91 -18.15
C TYR A 335 -6.07 -33.25 -16.66
N ALA A 336 -6.50 -32.33 -15.79
CA ALA A 336 -6.58 -32.59 -14.35
C ALA A 336 -7.54 -33.74 -14.01
N SER A 337 -8.66 -33.86 -14.74
CA SER A 337 -9.64 -34.94 -14.58
C SER A 337 -9.15 -36.31 -15.08
N ALA A 338 -8.11 -36.32 -15.91
CA ALA A 338 -7.48 -37.54 -16.41
C ALA A 338 -6.46 -38.13 -15.42
N ASP A 339 -6.08 -37.39 -14.37
CA ASP A 339 -5.17 -37.84 -13.29
C ASP A 339 -3.87 -38.46 -13.82
N GLY A 340 -3.26 -37.80 -14.81
CA GLY A 340 -2.02 -38.25 -15.45
C GLY A 340 -2.16 -39.36 -16.49
N ASN A 341 -3.37 -39.89 -16.72
CA ASN A 341 -3.62 -40.88 -17.78
C ASN A 341 -3.74 -40.20 -19.16
N GLN A 342 -2.71 -40.39 -20.00
CA GLN A 342 -2.63 -39.82 -21.35
C GLN A 342 -3.74 -40.30 -22.28
N GLU A 343 -4.07 -41.61 -22.30
CA GLU A 343 -5.11 -42.16 -23.18
C GLU A 343 -6.49 -41.59 -22.83
N LYS A 344 -6.81 -41.54 -21.53
CA LYS A 344 -8.05 -40.95 -21.04
C LYS A 344 -8.12 -39.46 -21.36
N PHE A 345 -7.01 -38.73 -21.25
CA PHE A 345 -6.97 -37.32 -21.64
C PHE A 345 -7.25 -37.15 -23.14
N THR A 346 -6.63 -37.94 -24.00
CA THR A 346 -6.90 -37.93 -25.44
C THR A 346 -8.37 -38.20 -25.74
N GLU A 347 -8.98 -39.21 -25.10
CA GLU A 347 -10.40 -39.51 -25.25
C GLU A 347 -11.30 -38.33 -24.81
N LEU A 348 -10.98 -37.68 -23.68
CA LEU A 348 -11.72 -36.52 -23.20
C LEU A 348 -11.64 -35.33 -24.17
N VAL A 349 -10.48 -35.09 -24.78
CA VAL A 349 -10.30 -34.03 -25.79
C VAL A 349 -11.04 -34.35 -27.09
N GLU A 350 -11.03 -35.60 -27.55
CA GLU A 350 -11.82 -36.01 -28.72
C GLU A 350 -13.33 -35.81 -28.48
N ASN A 351 -13.81 -36.17 -27.29
CA ASN A 351 -15.19 -35.92 -26.88
C ASN A 351 -15.52 -34.43 -26.83
N LEU A 352 -14.57 -33.58 -26.40
CA LEU A 352 -14.73 -32.13 -26.44
C LEU A 352 -14.88 -31.62 -27.89
N HIS A 353 -14.05 -32.07 -28.83
CA HIS A 353 -14.18 -31.69 -30.24
C HIS A 353 -15.56 -32.06 -30.80
N GLN A 354 -16.02 -33.29 -30.55
CA GLN A 354 -17.35 -33.72 -30.99
C GLN A 354 -18.47 -32.89 -30.36
N ALA A 355 -18.32 -32.49 -29.08
CA ALA A 355 -19.28 -31.63 -28.41
C ALA A 355 -19.31 -30.22 -29.01
N VAL A 356 -18.16 -29.67 -29.39
CA VAL A 356 -18.05 -28.38 -30.10
C VAL A 356 -18.73 -28.46 -31.46
N ASP A 357 -18.47 -29.50 -32.25
CA ASP A 357 -19.10 -29.68 -33.57
C ASP A 357 -20.63 -29.77 -33.45
N LYS A 358 -21.11 -30.59 -32.50
CA LYS A 358 -22.54 -30.71 -32.20
C LYS A 358 -23.15 -29.38 -31.76
N ALA A 359 -22.43 -28.59 -30.96
CA ALA A 359 -22.88 -27.27 -30.54
C ALA A 359 -22.95 -26.30 -31.73
N ALA A 360 -21.95 -26.31 -32.61
CA ALA A 360 -21.92 -25.50 -33.82
C ALA A 360 -23.10 -25.81 -34.74
N ASP A 361 -23.40 -27.09 -34.97
CA ASP A 361 -24.54 -27.51 -35.78
C ASP A 361 -25.87 -27.10 -35.15
N LYS A 362 -26.01 -27.27 -33.82
CA LYS A 362 -27.20 -26.82 -33.08
C LYS A 362 -27.40 -25.31 -33.20
N VAL A 363 -26.35 -24.51 -33.08
CA VAL A 363 -26.43 -23.05 -33.22
C VAL A 363 -26.77 -22.66 -34.66
N LYS A 364 -26.15 -23.28 -35.68
CA LYS A 364 -26.48 -23.02 -37.09
C LYS A 364 -27.93 -23.37 -37.46
N SER A 365 -28.52 -24.37 -36.81
CA SER A 365 -29.89 -24.82 -37.09
C SER A 365 -31.01 -23.90 -36.59
N LYS A 366 -30.67 -22.89 -35.78
CA LYS A 366 -31.65 -21.98 -35.17
C LYS A 366 -31.59 -20.59 -35.78
N GLU A 367 -32.75 -19.95 -35.89
CA GLU A 367 -32.85 -18.53 -36.21
C GLU A 367 -32.53 -17.71 -34.94
N HIS A 368 -31.52 -16.83 -35.02
CA HIS A 368 -31.10 -15.98 -33.89
C HIS A 368 -31.70 -14.58 -34.06
N LYS A 369 -32.70 -14.27 -33.24
CA LYS A 369 -33.45 -12.99 -33.31
C LYS A 369 -32.95 -11.91 -32.36
N GLU A 370 -32.02 -12.26 -31.47
CA GLU A 370 -31.41 -11.36 -30.51
C GLU A 370 -30.35 -10.47 -31.17
N ASP A 371 -30.12 -9.29 -30.60
CA ASP A 371 -28.99 -8.46 -31.00
C ASP A 371 -27.66 -9.04 -30.47
N SER A 372 -26.56 -8.67 -31.13
CA SER A 372 -25.23 -9.21 -30.84
C SER A 372 -24.79 -9.03 -29.39
N LEU A 373 -25.11 -7.89 -28.75
CA LEU A 373 -24.71 -7.66 -27.37
C LEU A 373 -25.50 -8.57 -26.43
N THR A 374 -26.81 -8.67 -26.62
CA THR A 374 -27.67 -9.54 -25.81
C THR A 374 -27.23 -10.99 -25.88
N GLY A 375 -27.03 -11.54 -27.09
CA GLY A 375 -26.60 -12.94 -27.26
C GLY A 375 -25.20 -13.22 -26.69
N GLN A 376 -24.27 -12.27 -26.81
CA GLN A 376 -22.93 -12.42 -26.20
C GLN A 376 -23.01 -12.42 -24.67
N VAL A 377 -23.82 -11.54 -24.07
CA VAL A 377 -23.99 -11.48 -22.62
C VAL A 377 -24.68 -12.73 -22.08
N ASP A 378 -25.73 -13.21 -22.75
CA ASP A 378 -26.45 -14.44 -22.40
C ASP A 378 -25.48 -15.63 -22.34
N ALA A 379 -24.70 -15.84 -23.40
CA ALA A 379 -23.70 -16.89 -23.46
C ALA A 379 -22.61 -16.76 -22.36
N MET A 380 -22.15 -15.54 -22.07
CA MET A 380 -21.15 -15.30 -21.01
C MET A 380 -21.71 -15.60 -19.61
N ILE A 381 -22.97 -15.25 -19.35
CA ILE A 381 -23.64 -15.52 -18.09
C ILE A 381 -23.96 -17.00 -17.92
N ASP A 382 -24.38 -17.69 -18.99
CA ASP A 382 -24.58 -19.14 -18.98
C ASP A 382 -23.29 -19.88 -18.64
N LEU A 383 -22.16 -19.50 -19.27
CA LEU A 383 -20.86 -20.07 -18.93
C LEU A 383 -20.48 -19.84 -17.46
N LEU A 384 -20.71 -18.64 -16.94
CA LEU A 384 -20.48 -18.33 -15.53
C LEU A 384 -21.37 -19.20 -14.63
N TYR A 385 -22.65 -19.36 -14.97
CA TYR A 385 -23.60 -20.18 -14.23
C TYR A 385 -23.20 -21.66 -14.23
N PHE A 386 -22.80 -22.23 -15.36
CA PHE A 386 -22.30 -23.61 -15.44
C PHE A 386 -20.99 -23.81 -14.69
N THR A 387 -20.12 -22.79 -14.67
CA THR A 387 -18.88 -22.81 -13.87
C THR A 387 -19.20 -22.86 -12.38
N TYR A 388 -20.08 -21.99 -11.89
CA TYR A 388 -20.56 -22.05 -10.50
C TYR A 388 -21.30 -23.36 -10.20
N GLY A 389 -22.10 -23.87 -11.13
CA GLY A 389 -22.75 -25.17 -11.00
C GLY A 389 -21.74 -26.30 -10.79
N SER A 390 -20.62 -26.28 -11.51
CA SER A 390 -19.53 -27.27 -11.34
C SER A 390 -18.87 -27.17 -9.97
N LEU A 391 -18.66 -25.96 -9.45
CA LEU A 391 -18.15 -25.72 -8.08
C LEU A 391 -19.14 -26.19 -7.01
N VAL A 392 -20.44 -25.93 -7.21
CA VAL A 392 -21.51 -26.41 -6.32
C VAL A 392 -21.56 -27.94 -6.30
N LEU A 393 -21.51 -28.58 -7.47
CA LEU A 393 -21.55 -30.04 -7.60
C LEU A 393 -20.29 -30.72 -7.04
N SER A 394 -19.14 -30.04 -7.09
CA SER A 394 -17.90 -30.50 -6.45
C SER A 394 -17.81 -30.16 -4.96
N GLY A 395 -18.77 -29.40 -4.42
CA GLY A 395 -18.81 -29.00 -3.01
C GLY A 395 -17.72 -28.00 -2.63
N ILE A 396 -17.26 -27.19 -3.58
CA ILE A 396 -16.17 -26.22 -3.40
C ILE A 396 -16.76 -24.81 -3.29
N ASP A 397 -16.43 -24.11 -2.20
CA ASP A 397 -16.66 -22.67 -2.08
C ASP A 397 -15.52 -21.92 -2.79
N PRO A 398 -15.81 -21.13 -3.85
CA PRO A 398 -14.78 -20.49 -4.64
C PRO A 398 -14.21 -19.22 -4.03
N TYR A 399 -14.79 -18.65 -2.96
CA TYR A 399 -14.47 -17.28 -2.53
C TYR A 399 -12.96 -17.08 -2.27
N GLU A 400 -12.37 -17.89 -1.38
CA GLU A 400 -10.95 -17.76 -1.04
C GLU A 400 -10.01 -18.24 -2.15
N ILE A 401 -10.47 -19.19 -2.97
CA ILE A 401 -9.73 -19.69 -4.13
C ILE A 401 -9.63 -18.59 -5.20
N PHE A 402 -10.73 -17.88 -5.47
CA PHE A 402 -10.75 -16.74 -6.37
C PHE A 402 -9.82 -15.63 -5.90
N ASN A 403 -9.78 -15.35 -4.59
CA ASN A 403 -8.84 -14.37 -4.02
C ASN A 403 -7.39 -14.76 -4.28
N ALA A 404 -7.03 -16.03 -4.10
CA ALA A 404 -5.69 -16.52 -4.38
C ALA A 404 -5.32 -16.38 -5.87
N VAL A 405 -6.23 -16.73 -6.78
CA VAL A 405 -6.03 -16.61 -8.23
C VAL A 405 -5.97 -15.16 -8.68
N HIS A 406 -6.80 -14.27 -8.11
CA HIS A 406 -6.74 -12.84 -8.40
C HIS A 406 -5.39 -12.26 -7.98
N GLN A 407 -4.90 -12.59 -6.78
CA GLN A 407 -3.56 -12.17 -6.33
C GLN A 407 -2.45 -12.69 -7.24
N ALA A 408 -2.55 -13.94 -7.70
CA ALA A 408 -1.61 -14.50 -8.65
C ALA A 408 -1.57 -13.71 -9.96
N ASN A 409 -2.74 -13.31 -10.47
CA ASN A 409 -2.85 -12.48 -11.67
C ASN A 409 -2.31 -11.06 -11.46
N MET A 410 -2.57 -10.43 -10.31
CA MET A 410 -1.98 -9.13 -9.96
C MET A 410 -0.46 -9.21 -9.81
N GLY A 411 0.07 -10.36 -9.37
CA GLY A 411 1.51 -10.64 -9.29
C GLY A 411 2.26 -10.59 -10.63
N LYS A 412 1.56 -10.56 -11.78
CA LYS A 412 2.18 -10.53 -13.13
C LYS A 412 2.71 -9.14 -13.55
N ILE A 413 2.84 -8.22 -12.60
CA ILE A 413 3.48 -6.92 -12.82
C ILE A 413 4.98 -7.08 -12.66
N PHE A 414 5.75 -6.60 -13.64
CA PHE A 414 7.20 -6.66 -13.65
C PHE A 414 7.79 -5.59 -12.72
N PRO A 415 9.08 -5.70 -12.34
CA PRO A 415 9.75 -4.72 -11.46
C PRO A 415 9.74 -3.26 -11.97
N ASP A 416 9.45 -3.05 -13.25
CA ASP A 416 9.25 -1.73 -13.86
C ASP A 416 7.85 -1.14 -13.60
N GLY A 417 7.00 -1.86 -12.84
CA GLY A 417 5.64 -1.47 -12.50
C GLY A 417 4.64 -1.67 -13.63
N ARG A 418 4.99 -2.42 -14.68
CA ARG A 418 4.13 -2.62 -15.85
C ARG A 418 3.90 -4.10 -16.18
N PRO A 419 2.75 -4.43 -16.79
CA PRO A 419 2.56 -5.74 -17.39
C PRO A 419 3.36 -5.87 -18.68
N HIS A 420 3.91 -7.05 -18.94
CA HIS A 420 4.52 -7.39 -20.23
C HIS A 420 3.65 -8.44 -20.91
N PHE A 421 3.51 -8.34 -22.23
CA PHE A 421 2.64 -9.21 -23.01
C PHE A 421 3.45 -10.05 -23.99
N ASP A 422 3.06 -11.31 -24.13
CA ASP A 422 3.58 -12.16 -25.20
C ASP A 422 3.14 -11.61 -26.56
N PRO A 423 4.06 -11.38 -27.51
CA PRO A 423 3.75 -10.70 -28.76
C PRO A 423 2.86 -11.51 -29.72
N VAL A 424 2.69 -12.81 -29.47
CA VAL A 424 1.89 -13.71 -30.32
C VAL A 424 0.53 -13.97 -29.67
N THR A 425 0.55 -14.49 -28.45
CA THR A 425 -0.65 -14.92 -27.72
C THR A 425 -1.36 -13.76 -27.02
N HIS A 426 -0.72 -12.60 -26.90
CA HIS A 426 -1.24 -11.43 -26.18
C HIS A 426 -1.56 -11.70 -24.70
N LYS A 427 -1.00 -12.78 -24.13
CA LYS A 427 -1.13 -13.11 -22.72
C LYS A 427 -0.15 -12.30 -21.89
N VAL A 428 -0.55 -11.97 -20.67
CA VAL A 428 0.34 -11.34 -19.68
C VAL A 428 1.41 -12.35 -19.26
N LEU A 429 2.68 -11.96 -19.40
CA LEU A 429 3.85 -12.74 -19.03
C LEU A 429 4.03 -12.78 -17.50
N LYS A 430 4.77 -13.79 -17.03
CA LYS A 430 5.11 -13.97 -15.60
C LYS A 430 6.56 -13.48 -15.35
N PRO A 431 6.81 -12.68 -14.30
CA PRO A 431 8.16 -12.38 -13.81
C PRO A 431 8.92 -13.63 -13.33
N GLU A 432 10.25 -13.56 -13.24
CA GLU A 432 11.10 -14.71 -12.85
C GLU A 432 10.78 -15.28 -11.46
N ASP A 433 10.44 -14.43 -10.50
CA ASP A 433 10.11 -14.79 -9.11
C ASP A 433 8.61 -15.07 -8.89
N TRP A 434 7.80 -15.04 -9.96
CA TRP A 434 6.35 -15.14 -9.85
C TRP A 434 5.90 -16.49 -9.29
N GLU A 435 6.52 -17.56 -9.74
CA GLU A 435 6.15 -18.93 -9.35
C GLU A 435 6.38 -19.15 -7.85
N GLU A 436 7.45 -18.59 -7.30
CA GLU A 436 7.75 -18.71 -5.86
C GLU A 436 6.80 -17.86 -5.01
N LYS A 437 6.49 -16.64 -5.45
CA LYS A 437 5.80 -15.63 -4.62
C LYS A 437 4.28 -15.63 -4.78
N PHE A 438 3.79 -15.88 -5.99
CA PHE A 438 2.42 -15.59 -6.38
C PHE A 438 1.63 -16.79 -6.89
N ALA A 439 2.30 -17.92 -7.22
CA ALA A 439 1.64 -19.13 -7.70
C ALA A 439 0.48 -19.57 -6.77
N PRO A 440 -0.75 -19.74 -7.31
CA PRO A 440 -1.93 -19.93 -6.47
C PRO A 440 -2.10 -21.38 -5.96
N GLU A 441 -1.45 -22.38 -6.58
CA GLU A 441 -1.68 -23.82 -6.38
C GLU A 441 -1.51 -24.22 -4.92
N GLY A 442 -0.46 -23.71 -4.27
CA GLY A 442 -0.21 -23.96 -2.85
C GLY A 442 -1.30 -23.38 -1.93
N LYS A 443 -1.83 -22.20 -2.26
CA LYS A 443 -2.93 -21.56 -1.53
C LYS A 443 -4.25 -22.29 -1.76
N ILE A 444 -4.54 -22.66 -3.01
CA ILE A 444 -5.72 -23.45 -3.39
C ILE A 444 -5.74 -24.78 -2.64
N LYS A 445 -4.63 -25.52 -2.64
CA LYS A 445 -4.52 -26.79 -1.92
C LYS A 445 -4.79 -26.63 -0.43
N LYS A 446 -4.20 -25.62 0.22
CA LYS A 446 -4.42 -25.34 1.65
C LYS A 446 -5.89 -25.04 1.94
N GLU A 447 -6.56 -24.27 1.09
CA GLU A 447 -7.96 -23.92 1.24
C GLU A 447 -8.89 -25.11 1.02
N LEU A 448 -8.66 -25.92 -0.01
CA LEU A 448 -9.41 -27.16 -0.23
C LEU A 448 -9.29 -28.12 0.96
N GLU A 449 -8.09 -28.28 1.54
CA GLU A 449 -7.90 -29.07 2.76
C GLU A 449 -8.59 -28.46 3.99
N ARG A 450 -8.74 -27.13 4.05
CA ARG A 450 -9.55 -26.47 5.10
C ARG A 450 -11.03 -26.81 4.92
N GLN A 451 -11.58 -26.67 3.71
CA GLN A 451 -12.98 -26.96 3.41
C GLN A 451 -13.33 -28.43 3.71
N LYS A 452 -12.48 -29.39 3.30
CA LYS A 452 -12.62 -30.81 3.65
C LYS A 452 -12.66 -31.05 5.16
N ARG A 453 -11.75 -30.42 5.92
CA ARG A 453 -11.72 -30.52 7.39
C ARG A 453 -12.99 -29.97 8.04
N VAL A 454 -13.52 -28.84 7.55
CA VAL A 454 -14.78 -28.25 8.04
C VAL A 454 -15.97 -29.17 7.75
N ALA A 455 -16.06 -29.71 6.53
CA ALA A 455 -17.11 -30.65 6.15
C ALA A 455 -17.06 -31.92 7.02
N ALA A 456 -15.88 -32.52 7.20
CA ALA A 456 -15.71 -33.72 8.02
C ALA A 456 -16.12 -33.50 9.49
N LYS A 457 -15.86 -32.32 10.07
CA LYS A 457 -16.31 -31.98 11.43
C LYS A 457 -17.83 -31.93 11.53
N LYS A 458 -18.52 -31.31 10.56
CA LYS A 458 -19.99 -31.23 10.52
C LYS A 458 -20.65 -32.61 10.42
N HIS A 459 -20.02 -33.56 9.72
CA HIS A 459 -20.52 -34.92 9.62
C HIS A 459 -20.29 -35.80 10.86
N LYS A 460 -19.35 -35.42 11.75
CA LYS A 460 -19.13 -36.11 13.03
C LYS A 460 -20.03 -35.63 14.18
N THR A 461 -20.71 -34.50 13.99
CA THR A 461 -21.60 -33.88 14.99
C THR A 461 -23.09 -34.09 14.70
N LYS A 462 -23.42 -34.77 13.60
CA LYS A 462 -24.74 -35.34 13.30
C LYS A 462 -24.66 -36.84 13.49
#